data_AF-A0A6V7IK62-F1
#
_entry.id   AF-A0A6V7IK62-F1
#
_cell.length_a   1.000
_cell.length_b   1.000
_cell.length_c   1.000
_cell.angle_alpha   90.00
_cell.angle_beta   90.00
_cell.angle_gamma   90.00
#
_symmetry.space_group_name_H-M   'P 1'
#
loop_
_entity.id
_entity.type
_entity.pdbx_description
1 polymer ?
#
loop_
_entity_poly.entity_id
_entity_poly.type
_entity_poly.pdbx_seq_one_letter_code
_entity_poly.pdbx_strand_id
1 'polypeptide(L)'
;IHDVAIKDLPPLMNYILEKTGREQLSYVGHSMGTTIALALLSEMTEYNDKINLVTFLAPIAFWAPEETPTRLAIFTPIVQALR
;
A
#
# COMPACT_ATOMS: atom_id res chain seq x y z
N ILE A 1 5.89 7.84 0.35
CA ILE A 1 5.49 6.42 0.15
C ILE A 1 6.63 5.49 0.53
N HIS A 2 7.82 5.59 -0.06
CA HIS A 2 8.95 4.72 0.26
C HIS A 2 9.29 4.70 1.77
N ASP A 3 9.40 5.86 2.44
CA ASP A 3 9.63 5.88 3.89
C ASP A 3 8.54 5.14 4.68
N VAL A 4 7.26 5.33 4.33
CA VAL A 4 6.15 4.62 5.00
C VAL A 4 6.24 3.11 4.75
N ALA A 5 6.61 2.70 3.54
CA ALA A 5 6.74 1.30 3.17
C ALA A 5 7.92 0.61 3.87
N ILE A 6 9.06 1.29 4.04
CA ILE A 6 10.31 0.67 4.51
C ILE A 6 10.58 0.94 6.00
N LYS A 7 10.08 2.04 6.55
CA LYS A 7 10.35 2.45 7.95
C LYS A 7 9.14 2.27 8.86
N ASP A 8 7.93 2.55 8.36
CA ASP A 8 6.74 2.54 9.22
C ASP A 8 6.02 1.20 9.21
N LEU A 9 5.78 0.63 8.02
CA LEU A 9 5.00 -0.60 7.87
C LEU A 9 5.69 -1.85 8.46
N PRO A 10 7.02 -2.06 8.31
CA PRO A 10 7.72 -3.22 8.87
C PRO A 10 7.60 -3.37 10.40
N PRO A 11 7.92 -2.36 11.23
CA PRO A 11 7.77 -2.49 12.68
C PRO A 11 6.30 -2.63 13.09
N LEU A 12 5.36 -2.01 12.38
CA LEU A 12 3.93 -2.20 12.63
C LEU A 12 3.51 -3.66 12.41
N MET A 13 3.90 -4.26 11.29
CA MET A 13 3.61 -5.67 11.00
C MET A 13 4.23 -6.59 12.05
N ASN A 14 5.51 -6.38 12.40
CA ASN A 14 6.19 -7.19 13.41
C ASN A 14 5.52 -7.08 14.78
N TYR A 15 5.11 -5.87 15.17
CA TYR A 15 4.36 -5.65 16.41
C TYR A 15 3.04 -6.44 16.40
N ILE A 16 2.27 -6.41 15.32
CA ILE A 16 1.02 -7.17 15.21
C ILE A 16 1.27 -8.68 15.33
N LEU A 17 2.28 -9.21 14.62
CA LEU A 17 2.62 -10.64 14.67
C LEU A 17 3.05 -11.05 16.08
N GLU A 18 3.92 -10.27 16.73
CA GLU A 18 4.36 -10.50 18.11
C GLU A 18 3.19 -10.46 19.09
N LYS A 19 2.33 -9.44 19.02
CA LYS A 19 1.21 -9.28 19.96
C LYS A 19 0.11 -10.31 19.78
N THR A 20 -0.09 -10.81 18.55
CA THR A 20 -1.12 -11.81 18.26
C THR A 20 -0.61 -13.25 18.34
N GLY A 21 0.71 -13.45 18.34
CA GLY A 21 1.34 -14.77 18.25
C GLY A 21 1.13 -15.47 16.90
N ARG A 22 0.75 -14.72 15.86
CA ARG A 22 0.54 -15.24 14.50
C ARG A 22 1.84 -15.20 13.71
N GLU A 23 2.05 -16.18 12.85
CA GLU A 23 3.20 -16.23 11.94
C GLU A 23 3.00 -15.34 10.70
N GLN A 24 1.75 -15.14 10.29
CA GLN A 24 1.38 -14.38 9.09
C GLN A 24 0.16 -13.49 9.34
N LEU A 25 0.06 -12.41 8.56
CA LEU A 25 -1.11 -11.53 8.51
C LEU A 25 -1.71 -11.44 7.11
N SER A 26 -2.94 -10.95 7.00
CA SER A 26 -3.54 -10.55 5.73
C SER A 26 -3.50 -9.02 5.61
N TYR A 27 -3.06 -8.52 4.46
CA TYR A 27 -2.98 -7.08 4.20
C TYR A 27 -4.11 -6.64 3.26
N VAL A 28 -4.82 -5.57 3.61
CA VAL A 28 -5.80 -4.94 2.72
C VAL A 28 -5.37 -3.49 2.48
N GLY A 29 -4.99 -3.19 1.24
CA GLY A 29 -4.55 -1.86 0.82
C GLY A 29 -5.62 -1.17 0.00
N HIS A 30 -5.84 0.13 0.25
CA HIS A 30 -6.68 0.98 -0.60
C HIS A 30 -5.87 2.15 -1.15
N SER A 31 -5.97 2.43 -2.45
CA SER A 31 -5.30 3.57 -3.11
C SER A 31 -3.80 3.59 -2.75
N MET A 32 -3.32 4.65 -2.08
CA MET A 32 -1.94 4.76 -1.60
C MET A 32 -1.46 3.56 -0.76
N GLY A 33 -2.35 2.91 0.01
CA GLY A 33 -2.01 1.71 0.78
C GLY A 33 -1.54 0.55 -0.11
N THR A 34 -2.08 0.45 -1.32
CA THR A 34 -1.63 -0.57 -2.29
C THR A 34 -0.19 -0.31 -2.75
N THR A 35 0.16 0.95 -2.99
CA THR A 35 1.52 1.35 -3.37
C THR A 35 2.52 1.07 -2.24
N ILE A 36 2.12 1.35 -0.99
CA ILE A 36 2.96 1.08 0.19
C ILE A 36 3.25 -0.43 0.29
N ALA A 37 2.24 -1.28 0.15
CA ALA A 37 2.43 -2.73 0.17
C ALA A 37 3.29 -3.22 -1.00
N LEU A 38 3.05 -2.73 -2.23
CA LEU A 38 3.86 -3.09 -3.39
C LEU A 38 5.33 -2.71 -3.20
N ALA A 39 5.62 -1.52 -2.64
CA ALA A 39 6.97 -1.09 -2.33
C ALA A 39 7.62 -2.00 -1.27
N LEU A 40 6.93 -2.29 -0.17
CA LEU A 40 7.46 -3.19 0.87
C LEU A 40 7.80 -4.58 0.32
N LEU A 41 6.86 -5.19 -0.40
CA LEU A 41 6.98 -6.60 -0.84
C LEU A 41 7.97 -6.79 -1.99
N SER A 42 8.31 -5.71 -2.70
CA SER A 42 9.35 -5.72 -3.74
C SER A 42 10.74 -5.40 -3.20
N GLU A 43 10.85 -4.53 -2.20
CA GLU A 43 12.15 -4.10 -1.65
C GLU A 43 12.62 -4.94 -0.45
N MET A 44 11.71 -5.48 0.37
CA MET A 44 12.01 -6.26 1.57
C MET A 44 11.34 -7.64 1.48
N THR A 45 11.89 -8.48 0.61
CA THR A 45 11.30 -9.78 0.26
C THR A 45 11.07 -10.73 1.45
N GLU A 46 11.76 -10.53 2.57
CA GLU A 46 11.54 -11.27 3.82
C GLU A 46 10.15 -11.03 4.45
N TYR A 47 9.43 -9.97 4.05
CA TYR A 47 8.05 -9.74 4.48
C TYR A 47 7.02 -10.53 3.65
N ASN A 48 7.41 -11.12 2.52
CA ASN A 48 6.53 -11.95 1.72
C ASN A 48 6.11 -13.21 2.50
N ASP A 49 7.03 -13.80 3.27
CA ASP A 49 6.73 -14.96 4.12
C ASP A 49 5.83 -14.62 5.31
N LYS A 50 5.72 -13.33 5.67
CA LYS A 50 4.90 -12.83 6.78
C LYS A 50 3.47 -12.47 6.36
N ILE A 51 3.12 -12.60 5.07
CA ILE A 51 1.78 -12.28 4.56
C ILE A 51 1.18 -13.49 3.84
N ASN A 52 -0.04 -13.87 4.24
CA ASN A 52 -0.76 -14.98 3.61
C ASN A 52 -1.68 -14.54 2.45
N LEU A 53 -2.11 -13.28 2.45
CA LEU A 53 -3.03 -12.71 1.49
C LEU A 53 -2.83 -11.20 1.41
N VAL A 54 -2.80 -10.68 0.19
CA VAL A 54 -2.81 -9.24 -0.08
C VAL A 54 -4.02 -8.93 -0.95
N THR A 55 -4.90 -8.06 -0.47
CA THR A 55 -6.06 -7.55 -1.23
C THR A 55 -5.87 -6.09 -1.55
N PHE A 56 -5.97 -5.71 -2.83
CA PHE A 56 -5.85 -4.34 -3.28
C PHE A 56 -7.18 -3.77 -3.75
N LEU A 57 -7.57 -2.63 -3.19
CA LEU A 57 -8.75 -1.86 -3.54
C LEU A 57 -8.29 -0.57 -4.23
N ALA A 58 -8.73 -0.35 -5.47
CA ALA A 58 -8.23 0.76 -6.32
C ALA A 58 -6.69 0.82 -6.38
N PRO A 59 -6.02 -0.22 -6.94
CA PRO A 59 -4.57 -0.34 -6.90
C PRO A 59 -3.84 0.75 -7.70
N ILE A 60 -2.76 1.25 -7.12
CA ILE A 60 -1.86 2.24 -7.72
C ILE A 60 -0.43 1.70 -7.64
N ALA A 61 0.02 1.01 -8.70
CA ALA A 61 1.41 0.56 -8.83
C ALA A 61 2.31 1.65 -9.45
N PHE A 62 1.78 2.35 -10.44
CA PHE A 62 2.45 3.46 -11.12
C PHE A 62 1.54 4.68 -11.10
N TRP A 63 2.10 5.83 -10.72
CA TRP A 63 1.38 7.09 -10.78
C TRP A 63 1.58 7.72 -12.14
N ALA A 64 0.54 7.68 -12.97
CA ALA A 64 0.61 8.21 -14.33
C ALA A 64 0.71 9.75 -14.34
N PRO A 65 1.31 10.33 -15.40
CA PRO A 65 1.33 11.77 -15.61
C PRO A 65 -0.08 12.38 -15.58
N GLU A 66 -0.16 13.66 -15.24
CA GLU A 66 -1.41 14.41 -15.09
C GLU A 66 -2.33 14.34 -16.30
N GLU A 67 -1.74 14.20 -17.48
CA GLU A 67 -2.45 14.25 -18.75
C GLU A 67 -3.15 12.93 -19.12
N THR A 68 -2.98 11.89 -18.30
CA THR A 68 -3.68 10.63 -18.56
C THR A 68 -5.18 10.77 -18.32
N PRO A 69 -6.03 10.42 -19.31
CA PRO A 69 -7.49 10.60 -19.21
C PRO A 69 -8.09 9.97 -17.95
N THR A 70 -7.54 8.83 -17.51
CA THR A 70 -7.96 8.12 -16.31
C THR A 70 -7.71 8.92 -15.03
N ARG A 71 -6.54 9.59 -14.92
CA ARG A 71 -6.20 10.39 -13.75
C ARG A 71 -7.05 11.66 -13.68
N LEU A 72 -7.27 12.31 -14.83
CA LEU A 72 -8.15 13.48 -14.93
C LEU A 72 -9.60 13.14 -14.57
N ALA A 73 -10.13 12.03 -15.11
CA ALA A 73 -11.52 11.66 -14.89
C ALA A 73 -11.82 11.27 -13.42
N ILE A 74 -10.86 10.66 -12.72
CA ILE A 74 -11.06 10.15 -11.36
C ILE A 74 -10.68 11.20 -10.30
N PHE A 75 -9.50 11.81 -10.40
CA PHE A 75 -8.95 12.62 -9.31
C PHE A 75 -9.28 14.11 -9.43
N THR A 76 -9.40 14.67 -10.64
CA THR A 76 -9.68 16.10 -10.82
C THR A 76 -11.00 16.53 -10.17
N PRO A 77 -12.13 15.81 -10.33
CA PRO A 77 -13.38 16.18 -9.67
C PRO A 77 -13.27 16.14 -8.14
N ILE A 78 -12.56 15.13 -7.59
CA ILE A 78 -12.36 14.99 -6.15
C ILE A 78 -11.54 16.15 -5.61
N VAL A 79 -10.43 16.51 -6.26
CA VAL A 79 -9.57 17.62 -5.85
C VAL A 79 -10.29 18.96 -5.94
N GLN A 80 -11.11 19.16 -6.98
CA GLN A 80 -11.93 20.38 -7.12
C GLN A 80 -13.01 20.47 -6.05
N ALA A 81 -13.64 19.36 -5.66
CA ALA A 81 -14.65 19.34 -4.59
C ALA A 81 -14.10 19.62 -3.19
N LEU A 82 -12.78 19.49 -3.00
CA LEU A 82 -12.09 19.73 -1.73
C LEU A 82 -11.48 21.14 -1.62
N ARG A 83 -11.62 21.97 -2.66
CA ARG A 83 -11.22 23.39 -2.68
C ARG A 83 -12.44 24.29 -2.51
#